data_AF-V7EGY6-F1
#
_entry.id   AF-V7EGY6-F1
#
_cell.length_a   1.000
_cell.length_b   1.000
_cell.length_c   1.000
_cell.angle_alpha   90.00
_cell.angle_beta   90.00
_cell.angle_gamma   90.00
#
_symmetry.space_group_name_H-M   'P 1'
#
loop_
_entity.id
_entity.type
_entity.pdbx_description
1 polymer ?
#
loop_
_entity_poly.entity_id
_entity_poly.type
_entity_poly.pdbx_seq_one_letter_code
_entity_poly.pdbx_strand_id
1 'polypeptide(L)'
;MPDGMTLRHRIIRTLLLAVLAAAAIGRAELGADTEASVIFTPAFAAALPVALVAAWGVAGHFGQQGPVGWLRAGAAALLVLTVAGLLAPLAAPLLGGVHRGAGDLLAALPFHPLSWGSVLAGLVAVQVISLRQGRDQSRK
;
A
#
# COMPACT_ATOMS: atom_id res chain seq x y z
N MET A 1 22.54 1.39 2.25
CA MET A 1 21.24 1.32 2.97
C MET A 1 21.23 2.49 3.93
N PRO A 2 20.16 3.30 4.05
CA PRO A 2 20.16 4.39 5.04
C PRO A 2 20.38 3.79 6.44
N ASP A 3 21.36 4.34 7.16
CA ASP A 3 22.25 3.69 8.14
C ASP A 3 21.64 3.24 9.48
N GLY A 4 20.42 2.71 9.48
CA GLY A 4 19.81 2.14 10.70
C GLY A 4 18.69 1.13 10.46
N MET A 5 18.28 0.90 9.20
CA MET A 5 17.13 0.02 8.93
C MET A 5 17.54 -1.46 8.88
N THR A 6 17.08 -2.25 9.85
CA THR A 6 17.23 -3.71 9.80
C THR A 6 16.40 -4.31 8.66
N LEU A 7 16.85 -5.45 8.11
CA LEU A 7 16.10 -6.21 7.10
C LEU A 7 14.67 -6.54 7.58
N ARG A 8 14.55 -6.95 8.85
CA ARG A 8 13.25 -7.22 9.50
C ARG A 8 12.33 -6.01 9.46
N HIS A 9 12.83 -4.82 9.81
CA HIS A 9 12.03 -3.59 9.76
C HIS A 9 11.53 -3.30 8.35
N ARG A 10 12.41 -3.45 7.35
CA ARG A 10 12.05 -3.25 5.94
C ARG A 10 10.97 -4.21 5.48
N ILE A 11 11.09 -5.51 5.81
CA ILE A 11 10.08 -6.53 5.48
C ILE A 11 8.72 -6.18 6.09
N ILE A 12 8.66 -5.85 7.39
CA ILE A 12 7.41 -5.50 8.07
C ILE A 12 6.72 -4.31 7.39
N ARG A 13 7.48 -3.24 7.12
CA ARG A 13 6.95 -2.04 6.46
C ARG A 13 6.44 -2.36 5.05
N THR A 14 7.20 -3.14 4.30
CA THR A 14 6.86 -3.55 2.93
C THR A 14 5.57 -4.35 2.90
N LEU A 15 5.45 -5.38 3.76
CA LEU A 15 4.27 -6.24 3.81
C LEU A 15 3.01 -5.45 4.19
N LEU A 16 3.08 -4.63 5.24
CA LEU A 16 1.95 -3.81 5.67
C LEU A 16 1.49 -2.84 4.59
N LEU A 17 2.43 -2.12 3.97
CA LEU A 17 2.12 -1.15 2.93
C LEU A 17 1.53 -1.84 1.68
N ALA A 18 2.12 -2.96 1.27
CA ALA A 18 1.69 -3.70 0.09
C ALA A 18 0.30 -4.30 0.26
N VAL A 19 0.04 -4.97 1.39
CA VAL A 19 -1.28 -5.59 1.66
C VAL A 19 -2.37 -4.53 1.73
N LEU A 20 -2.12 -3.39 2.38
CA LEU A 20 -3.14 -2.35 2.54
C LEU A 20 -3.37 -1.54 1.25
N ALA A 21 -2.34 -1.33 0.43
CA ALA A 21 -2.48 -0.76 -0.91
C ALA A 21 -3.25 -1.71 -1.85
N ALA A 22 -2.91 -3.01 -1.85
CA ALA A 22 -3.63 -4.01 -2.63
C ALA A 22 -5.09 -4.14 -2.16
N ALA A 23 -5.34 -4.06 -0.85
CA ALA A 23 -6.68 -4.07 -0.29
C ALA A 23 -7.51 -2.85 -0.72
N ALA A 24 -6.89 -1.67 -0.81
CA ALA A 24 -7.57 -0.48 -1.32
C ALA A 24 -8.03 -0.65 -2.78
N ILE A 25 -7.21 -1.28 -3.62
CA ILE A 25 -7.52 -1.58 -5.02
C ILE A 25 -8.61 -2.64 -5.12
N GLY A 26 -8.51 -3.74 -4.37
CA GLY A 26 -9.56 -4.77 -4.35
C GLY A 26 -10.89 -4.26 -3.78
N ARG A 27 -10.87 -3.32 -2.82
CA ARG A 27 -12.09 -2.62 -2.36
C ARG A 27 -12.73 -1.76 -3.46
N ALA A 28 -11.94 -1.18 -4.36
CA ALA A 28 -12.48 -0.42 -5.49
C ALA A 28 -13.17 -1.34 -6.52
N GLU A 29 -12.77 -2.62 -6.61
CA GLU A 29 -13.47 -3.63 -7.40
C GLU A 29 -14.82 -4.01 -6.77
N LEU A 30 -14.85 -4.26 -5.45
CA LEU A 30 -16.07 -4.63 -4.72
C LEU A 30 -17.07 -3.48 -4.55
N GLY A 31 -16.59 -2.25 -4.58
CA GLY A 31 -17.41 -1.06 -4.42
C GLY A 31 -18.09 -0.97 -3.06
N ALA A 32 -19.42 -1.02 -3.03
CA ALA A 32 -20.22 -0.93 -1.81
C ALA A 32 -20.43 -2.29 -1.11
N ASP A 33 -20.01 -3.40 -1.73
CA ASP A 33 -20.12 -4.72 -1.12
C ASP A 33 -19.09 -4.86 0.01
N THR A 34 -19.59 -4.79 1.24
CA THR A 34 -18.78 -4.95 2.45
C THR A 34 -18.67 -6.38 2.94
N GLU A 35 -19.54 -7.27 2.46
CA GLU A 35 -19.59 -8.68 2.87
C GLU A 35 -18.59 -9.52 2.09
N ALA A 36 -18.32 -9.14 0.83
CA ALA A 36 -17.29 -9.77 0.03
C ALA A 36 -15.88 -9.51 0.57
N SER A 37 -15.08 -10.57 0.62
CA SER A 37 -13.70 -10.48 1.09
C SER A 37 -12.77 -10.04 -0.04
N VAL A 38 -12.03 -8.97 0.23
CA VAL A 38 -11.10 -8.31 -0.71
C VAL A 38 -10.00 -9.25 -1.20
N ILE A 39 -9.57 -10.20 -0.38
CA ILE A 39 -8.45 -11.10 -0.70
C ILE A 39 -8.76 -12.06 -1.86
N PHE A 40 -10.05 -12.28 -2.15
CA PHE A 40 -10.49 -13.13 -3.26
C PHE A 40 -10.76 -12.35 -4.54
N THR A 41 -10.54 -11.04 -4.53
CA THR A 41 -10.73 -10.20 -5.72
C THR A 41 -9.55 -10.37 -6.68
N PRO A 42 -9.80 -10.49 -8.00
CA PRO A 42 -8.74 -10.49 -9.01
C PRO A 42 -7.85 -9.24 -8.92
N ALA A 43 -8.43 -8.07 -8.62
CA ALA A 43 -7.65 -6.84 -8.48
C ALA A 43 -6.70 -6.88 -7.28
N PHE A 44 -7.07 -7.49 -6.15
CA PHE A 44 -6.15 -7.71 -5.03
C PHE A 44 -4.99 -8.64 -5.43
N ALA A 45 -5.30 -9.77 -6.07
CA ALA A 45 -4.31 -10.75 -6.49
C ALA A 45 -3.29 -10.15 -7.48
N ALA A 46 -3.76 -9.33 -8.42
CA ALA A 46 -2.92 -8.64 -9.39
C ALA A 46 -2.12 -7.48 -8.77
N ALA A 47 -2.70 -6.76 -7.80
CA ALA A 47 -2.06 -5.61 -7.17
C ALA A 47 -0.98 -5.99 -6.15
N LEU A 48 -1.14 -7.11 -5.44
CA LEU A 48 -0.23 -7.51 -4.38
C LEU A 48 1.24 -7.63 -4.82
N PRO A 49 1.61 -8.36 -5.90
CA PRO A 49 3.02 -8.48 -6.31
C PRO A 49 3.62 -7.13 -6.73
N VAL A 50 2.85 -6.30 -7.42
CA VAL A 50 3.29 -4.94 -7.82
C VAL A 50 3.49 -4.07 -6.59
N ALA A 51 2.53 -4.10 -5.67
CA ALA A 51 2.58 -3.33 -4.44
C ALA A 51 3.76 -3.76 -3.56
N LEU A 52 4.12 -5.05 -3.52
CA LEU A 52 5.31 -5.54 -2.81
C LEU A 52 6.61 -4.94 -3.37
N VAL A 53 6.77 -4.93 -4.69
CA VAL A 53 7.97 -4.37 -5.34
C VAL A 53 8.05 -2.85 -5.11
N ALA A 54 6.94 -2.14 -5.30
CA ALA A 54 6.88 -0.70 -5.08
C ALA A 54 7.12 -0.34 -3.60
N ALA A 55 6.45 -1.03 -2.67
CA ALA A 55 6.60 -0.85 -1.23
C ALA A 55 8.04 -1.10 -0.76
N TRP A 56 8.72 -2.09 -1.34
CA TRP A 56 10.11 -2.37 -1.01
C TRP A 56 11.03 -1.19 -1.35
N GLY A 57 10.79 -0.53 -2.48
CA GLY A 57 11.52 0.67 -2.91
C GLY A 57 11.32 1.85 -1.97
N VAL A 58 10.10 2.04 -1.46
CA VAL A 58 9.76 3.21 -0.63
C VAL A 58 9.83 2.98 0.88
N ALA A 59 9.98 1.75 1.36
CA ALA A 59 10.00 1.42 2.80
C ALA A 59 11.02 2.23 3.63
N GLY A 60 12.07 2.72 2.97
CA GLY A 60 13.09 3.64 3.51
C GLY A 60 12.59 5.03 3.93
N HIS A 61 11.48 5.49 3.37
CA HIS A 61 10.98 6.87 3.54
C HIS A 61 10.15 7.07 4.81
N PHE A 62 9.83 5.99 5.53
CA PHE A 62 9.03 6.02 6.75
C PHE A 62 9.88 6.14 8.02
N GLY A 63 9.31 6.77 9.04
CA GLY A 63 9.93 6.92 10.37
C GLY A 63 10.63 8.24 10.62
N GLN A 64 10.54 9.22 9.72
CA GLN A 64 10.95 10.60 10.00
C GLN A 64 9.91 11.30 10.89
N GLN A 65 10.37 12.03 11.91
CA GLN A 65 9.52 12.80 12.81
C GLN A 65 9.06 14.13 12.18
N GLY A 66 7.98 14.70 12.71
CA GLY A 66 7.46 16.00 12.28
C GLY A 66 6.62 15.98 11.01
N PRO A 67 6.08 17.15 10.59
CA PRO A 67 5.14 17.26 9.47
C PRO A 67 5.76 16.84 8.13
N VAL A 68 7.05 17.14 7.91
CA VAL A 68 7.79 16.73 6.71
C VAL A 68 7.87 15.20 6.60
N GLY A 69 8.06 14.49 7.72
CA GLY A 69 8.09 13.03 7.73
C GLY A 69 6.75 12.40 7.35
N TRP A 70 5.65 13.00 7.81
CA TRP A 70 4.29 12.61 7.42
C TRP A 70 4.00 12.88 5.94
N LEU A 71 4.44 14.01 5.40
CA LEU A 71 4.29 14.32 3.97
C LEU A 71 5.05 13.32 3.09
N ARG A 72 6.29 12.96 3.46
CA ARG A 72 7.08 11.95 2.74
C ARG A 72 6.46 10.56 2.81
N ALA A 73 5.97 10.16 3.99
CA ALA A 73 5.24 8.90 4.16
C ALA A 73 3.95 8.89 3.31
N GLY A 74 3.23 10.02 3.27
CA GLY A 74 2.05 10.23 2.43
C GLY A 74 2.35 10.04 0.96
N ALA A 75 3.37 10.75 0.46
CA ALA A 75 3.83 10.64 -0.92
C ALA A 75 4.27 9.20 -1.28
N ALA A 76 4.96 8.51 -0.37
CA ALA A 76 5.37 7.11 -0.56
C ALA A 76 4.17 6.15 -0.64
N ALA A 77 3.18 6.31 0.24
CA ALA A 77 1.97 5.50 0.22
C ALA A 77 1.15 5.73 -1.05
N LEU A 78 1.00 7.01 -1.47
CA LEU A 78 0.35 7.37 -2.73
C LEU A 78 1.09 6.79 -3.93
N LEU A 79 2.41 6.88 -3.98
CA LEU A 79 3.21 6.30 -5.05
C LEU A 79 2.94 4.79 -5.19
N VAL A 80 2.92 4.06 -4.07
CA VAL A 80 2.65 2.61 -4.09
C VAL A 80 1.25 2.31 -4.56
N LEU A 81 0.25 3.06 -4.10
CA LEU A 81 -1.12 2.93 -4.57
C LEU A 81 -1.23 3.20 -6.08
N THR A 82 -0.61 4.28 -6.57
CA THR A 82 -0.63 4.66 -7.98
C THR A 82 0.08 3.62 -8.86
N VAL A 83 1.27 3.16 -8.45
CA VAL A 83 2.02 2.13 -9.20
C VAL A 83 1.27 0.81 -9.20
N ALA A 84 0.74 0.38 -8.06
CA ALA A 84 -0.07 -0.85 -7.97
C ALA A 84 -1.33 -0.74 -8.82
N GLY A 85 -2.08 0.36 -8.74
CA GLY A 85 -3.31 0.55 -9.51
C GLY A 85 -3.07 0.67 -11.02
N LEU A 86 -1.95 1.25 -11.45
CA LEU A 86 -1.62 1.39 -12.88
C LEU A 86 -1.11 0.09 -13.50
N LEU A 87 -0.29 -0.68 -12.77
CA LEU A 87 0.38 -1.85 -13.31
C LEU A 87 -0.33 -3.18 -13.01
N ALA A 88 -1.13 -3.29 -11.94
CA ALA A 88 -1.93 -4.49 -11.67
C ALA A 88 -2.82 -4.91 -12.85
N PRO A 89 -3.47 -3.99 -13.58
CA PRO A 89 -4.28 -4.32 -14.75
C PRO A 89 -3.48 -4.90 -15.92
N LEU A 90 -2.17 -4.62 -16.00
CA LEU A 90 -1.29 -5.27 -16.99
C LEU A 90 -1.04 -6.74 -16.66
N ALA A 91 -1.13 -7.10 -15.37
CA ALA A 91 -1.05 -8.49 -14.91
C ALA A 91 -2.42 -9.21 -14.93
N ALA A 92 -3.51 -8.48 -15.08
CA ALA A 92 -4.88 -9.01 -15.09
C ALA A 92 -5.13 -10.14 -16.11
N PRO A 93 -4.64 -10.09 -17.36
CA PRO A 93 -4.86 -11.16 -18.34
C PRO A 93 -4.24 -12.50 -17.91
N LEU A 94 -3.20 -12.47 -17.09
CA LEU A 94 -2.50 -13.65 -16.60
C LEU A 94 -3.20 -14.30 -15.39
N LEU A 95 -4.17 -13.61 -14.78
CA LEU A 95 -4.81 -14.00 -13.52
C LEU A 95 -6.33 -14.23 -13.64
N GLY A 96 -6.86 -14.35 -14.87
CA GLY A 96 -8.29 -14.59 -15.10
C GLY A 96 -9.13 -13.32 -15.34
N GLY A 97 -8.47 -12.17 -15.51
CA GLY A 97 -9.10 -10.89 -15.83
C GLY A 97 -9.49 -10.07 -14.60
N VAL A 98 -9.45 -8.74 -14.74
CA VAL A 98 -10.00 -7.79 -13.77
C VAL A 98 -11.31 -7.26 -14.35
N HIS A 99 -12.40 -7.27 -13.58
CA HIS A 99 -13.75 -6.96 -14.07
C HIS A 99 -13.92 -5.52 -14.60
N ARG A 100 -13.01 -4.61 -14.27
CA ARG A 100 -12.96 -3.22 -14.75
C ARG A 100 -11.57 -2.87 -15.29
N GLY A 101 -11.50 -2.02 -16.31
CA GLY A 101 -10.23 -1.57 -16.88
C GLY A 101 -9.36 -0.79 -15.87
N ALA A 102 -8.06 -0.71 -16.15
CA ALA A 102 -7.06 -0.04 -15.31
C ALA A 102 -7.45 1.38 -14.88
N GLY A 103 -7.88 2.16 -15.87
CA GLY A 103 -8.30 3.55 -15.68
C GLY A 103 -9.56 3.66 -14.84
N ASP A 104 -10.50 2.72 -14.99
CA ASP A 104 -11.78 2.75 -14.28
C ASP A 104 -11.61 2.47 -12.78
N LEU A 105 -10.74 1.54 -12.40
CA LEU A 105 -10.46 1.27 -10.99
C LEU A 105 -9.76 2.46 -10.30
N LEU A 106 -8.81 3.10 -10.99
CA LEU A 106 -8.15 4.31 -10.49
C LEU A 106 -9.08 5.51 -10.46
N ALA A 107 -9.97 5.65 -11.44
CA ALA A 107 -10.98 6.70 -11.48
C ALA A 107 -12.09 6.47 -10.44
N ALA A 108 -12.35 5.23 -10.04
CA ALA A 108 -13.33 4.88 -9.01
C ALA A 108 -12.79 5.07 -7.58
N LEU A 109 -11.47 4.93 -7.36
CA LEU A 109 -10.85 5.09 -6.03
C LEU A 109 -11.26 6.36 -5.27
N PRO A 110 -11.33 7.57 -5.87
CA PRO A 110 -11.83 8.78 -5.21
C PRO A 110 -13.23 8.64 -4.62
N PHE A 111 -14.07 7.79 -5.21
CA PHE A 111 -15.48 7.63 -4.86
C PHE A 111 -15.73 6.46 -3.90
N HIS A 112 -14.69 5.71 -3.52
CA HIS A 112 -14.78 4.57 -2.59
C HIS A 112 -14.13 4.91 -1.23
N PRO A 113 -14.90 5.39 -0.23
CA PRO A 113 -14.35 5.84 1.06
C PRO A 113 -13.63 4.72 1.82
N LEU A 114 -14.07 3.47 1.68
CA LEU A 114 -13.44 2.30 2.30
C LEU A 114 -12.05 1.98 1.71
N SER A 115 -11.83 2.29 0.43
CA SER A 115 -10.51 2.18 -0.19
C SER A 115 -9.52 3.16 0.43
N TRP A 116 -9.93 4.41 0.63
CA TRP A 116 -9.12 5.41 1.32
C TRP A 116 -8.85 5.05 2.78
N GLY A 117 -9.83 4.46 3.47
CA GLY A 117 -9.64 3.93 4.82
C GLY A 117 -8.47 2.94 4.90
N SER A 118 -8.33 2.06 3.91
CA SER A 118 -7.24 1.07 3.84
C SER A 118 -5.88 1.73 3.59
N VAL A 119 -5.83 2.71 2.68
CA VAL A 119 -4.61 3.49 2.39
C VAL A 119 -4.15 4.28 3.62
N LEU A 120 -5.07 4.97 4.30
CA LEU A 120 -4.78 5.74 5.51
C LEU A 120 -4.34 4.83 6.67
N ALA A 121 -4.97 3.67 6.84
CA ALA A 121 -4.54 2.68 7.81
C ALA A 121 -3.10 2.22 7.53
N GLY A 122 -2.76 1.96 6.27
CA GLY A 122 -1.41 1.57 5.87
C GLY A 122 -0.38 2.65 6.13
N LEU A 123 -0.68 3.89 5.72
CA LEU A 123 0.15 5.05 6.02
C LEU A 123 0.43 5.18 7.52
N VAL A 124 -0.63 5.23 8.33
CA VAL A 124 -0.54 5.50 9.77
C VAL A 124 0.16 4.35 10.48
N ALA A 125 -0.23 3.09 10.22
CA ALA A 125 0.37 1.93 10.85
C ALA A 125 1.87 1.83 10.55
N VAL A 126 2.25 1.95 9.27
CA VAL A 126 3.66 1.86 8.85
C VAL A 126 4.47 3.01 9.43
N GLN A 127 3.93 4.24 9.43
CA GLN A 127 4.62 5.40 9.97
C GLN A 127 4.81 5.30 11.49
N VAL A 128 3.77 4.92 12.25
CA VAL A 128 3.84 4.76 13.71
C VAL A 128 4.82 3.64 14.10
N ILE A 129 4.75 2.49 13.43
CA ILE A 129 5.69 1.38 13.66
C ILE A 129 7.13 1.84 13.37
N SER A 130 7.33 2.56 12.28
CA SER A 130 8.66 3.05 11.89
C SER A 130 9.25 4.03 12.91
N LEU A 131 8.41 4.92 13.45
CA LEU A 131 8.80 5.85 14.51
C LEU A 131 9.16 5.13 15.80
N ARG A 132 8.42 4.07 16.18
CA ARG A 132 8.74 3.24 17.35
C ARG A 132 10.06 2.50 17.18
N GLN A 133 10.27 1.88 16.03
CA GLN A 133 11.53 1.18 15.70
C GLN A 133 12.75 2.10 15.80
N GLY A 134 12.64 3.36 15.36
CA GLY A 134 13.72 4.34 15.47
C GLY A 134 14.04 4.74 16.92
N ARG A 135 13.03 4.84 17.79
CA ARG A 135 13.25 5.13 19.22
C ARG A 135 13.93 3.98 19.94
N ASP A 136 13.53 2.75 19.65
CA ASP A 136 14.11 1.55 20.29
C ASP A 136 15.57 1.36 19.90
N GLN A 137 15.96 1.75 18.68
CA GLN A 137 17.36 1.75 18.24
C GLN A 137 18.19 2.84 18.92
N SER A 138 17.63 4.05 19.10
CA SER A 138 18.34 5.15 19.78
C SER A 138 18.59 4.89 21.28
N ARG A 139 17.90 3.92 21.89
CA ARG A 139 18.05 3.55 23.30
C ARG A 139 19.04 2.42 23.55
N LYS A 140 19.50 1.75 22.48
CA LYS A 140 20.51 0.69 22.53
C LYS A 140 21.88 1.26 22.24
#